data_AF-A0A9C8NU24-F1
#
_entry.id   AF-A0A9C8NU24-F1
#
_cell.length_a   1.000
_cell.length_b   1.000
_cell.length_c   1.000
_cell.angle_alpha   90.00
_cell.angle_beta   90.00
_cell.angle_gamma   90.00
#
_symmetry.space_group_name_H-M   'P 1'
#
loop_
_entity.id
_entity.type
_entity.pdbx_description
1 polymer ?
#
loop_
_entity_poly.entity_id
_entity_poly.type
_entity_poly.pdbx_seq_one_letter_code
_entity_poly.pdbx_strand_id
1 'polypeptide(L)'
;MSVVRESEIRERLERPLWQAGSARIIPKPSDGWDEDSVDLRLGTHFFVPRSHRSPHFCPGASAVEFLYQEEYIPFGDFIVVPAHNTVLGATLEYVKLPNDLSAQVLTKSSWARNFITIETAPWIHPFYRGCLTLEIANVSHTPIILYPGLQIAQLIFFDCPTPTPPDSHASSADAHPDTITGTYAGAVYPEPSKLESPTKALKSIGIQPRQVVHPYDEYADNIIGNPQYRERVINEALDDTTDDWRKLAVDKLAAHGYRIEPPAPNA
;
A
#
# COMPACT_ATOMS: atom_id res chain seq x y z
N MET A 1 9.33 17.59 -19.65
CA MET A 1 8.44 16.44 -19.83
C MET A 1 7.26 16.91 -20.65
N SER A 2 7.12 16.38 -21.87
CA SER A 2 5.94 16.53 -22.71
C SER A 2 5.08 15.28 -22.58
N VAL A 3 3.76 15.44 -22.72
CA VAL A 3 2.85 14.30 -22.87
C VAL A 3 3.03 13.70 -24.26
N VAL A 4 3.16 12.38 -24.34
CA VAL A 4 3.38 11.63 -25.58
C VAL A 4 2.03 11.31 -26.23
N ARG A 5 1.93 11.53 -27.55
CA ARG A 5 0.70 11.29 -28.31
C ARG A 5 0.49 9.81 -28.63
N GLU A 6 -0.75 9.42 -28.88
CA GLU A 6 -1.17 8.08 -29.27
C GLU A 6 -0.29 7.47 -30.37
N SER A 7 -0.03 8.22 -31.45
CA SER A 7 0.75 7.76 -32.59
C SER A 7 2.17 7.34 -32.20
N GLU A 8 2.80 8.10 -31.31
CA GLU A 8 4.15 7.79 -30.82
C GLU A 8 4.12 6.64 -29.81
N ILE A 9 3.11 6.58 -28.93
CA ILE A 9 2.93 5.45 -28.01
C ILE A 9 2.83 4.15 -28.83
N ARG A 10 1.96 4.12 -29.84
CA ARG A 10 1.78 2.95 -30.72
C ARG A 10 3.09 2.56 -31.42
N GLU A 11 3.79 3.52 -32.00
CA GLU A 11 5.07 3.27 -32.66
C GLU A 11 6.07 2.63 -31.68
N ARG A 12 6.22 3.19 -30.47
CA ARG A 12 7.12 2.67 -29.43
C ARG A 12 6.71 1.28 -28.94
N LEU A 13 5.43 0.95 -28.90
CA LEU A 13 4.94 -0.40 -28.59
C LEU A 13 5.25 -1.43 -29.68
N GLU A 14 5.45 -1.00 -30.92
CA GLU A 14 5.72 -1.87 -32.07
C GLU A 14 7.22 -2.06 -32.35
N ARG A 15 8.08 -1.12 -31.94
CA ARG A 15 9.54 -1.24 -32.03
C ARG A 15 10.01 -2.58 -31.45
N PRO A 16 10.91 -3.34 -32.09
CA PRO A 16 11.47 -4.57 -31.52
C PRO A 16 12.02 -4.39 -30.09
N LEU A 17 12.00 -5.46 -29.29
CA LEU A 17 12.34 -5.37 -27.86
C LEU A 17 13.78 -4.87 -27.59
N TRP A 18 14.69 -5.17 -28.52
CA TRP A 18 16.10 -4.77 -28.46
C TRP A 18 16.35 -3.33 -28.93
N GLN A 19 15.35 -2.65 -29.50
CA GLN A 19 15.50 -1.29 -29.97
C GLN A 19 15.37 -0.31 -28.80
N ALA A 20 16.25 0.70 -28.75
CA ALA A 20 16.14 1.78 -27.78
C ALA A 20 14.79 2.52 -27.87
N GLY A 21 14.25 2.93 -26.73
CA GLY A 21 12.93 3.57 -26.65
C GLY A 21 11.74 2.60 -26.87
N SER A 22 11.99 1.29 -26.92
CA SER A 22 10.95 0.26 -27.05
C SER A 22 10.15 0.09 -25.76
N ALA A 23 8.85 0.34 -25.83
CA ALA A 23 7.90 0.13 -24.74
C ALA A 23 7.06 -1.14 -24.98
N ARG A 24 6.46 -1.72 -23.95
CA ARG A 24 5.47 -2.80 -24.10
C ARG A 24 4.30 -2.64 -23.15
N ILE A 25 3.14 -3.05 -23.63
CA ILE A 25 1.96 -3.36 -22.84
C ILE A 25 1.49 -4.72 -23.33
N ILE A 26 1.45 -5.71 -22.44
CA ILE A 26 1.19 -7.11 -22.77
C ILE A 26 0.06 -7.63 -21.88
N PRO A 27 -1.07 -8.10 -22.43
CA PRO A 27 -1.39 -8.16 -23.86
C PRO A 27 -1.57 -6.76 -24.47
N LYS A 28 -1.28 -6.63 -25.78
CA LYS A 28 -1.43 -5.36 -26.51
C LYS A 28 -2.91 -4.91 -26.43
N PRO A 29 -3.19 -3.67 -25.99
CA PRO A 29 -4.55 -3.14 -25.98
C PRO A 29 -5.14 -3.11 -27.39
N SER A 30 -6.26 -3.80 -27.58
CA SER A 30 -7.02 -3.77 -28.84
C SER A 30 -7.89 -2.52 -28.97
N ASP A 31 -8.29 -1.94 -27.84
CA ASP A 31 -9.19 -0.79 -27.69
C ASP A 31 -8.68 0.12 -26.55
N GLY A 32 -9.49 1.12 -26.17
CA GLY A 32 -9.18 2.00 -25.03
C GLY A 32 -8.05 3.00 -25.31
N TRP A 33 -7.89 3.41 -26.57
CA TRP A 33 -6.92 4.43 -26.95
C TRP A 33 -7.58 5.81 -26.98
N ASP A 34 -6.87 6.80 -26.43
CA ASP A 34 -7.20 8.22 -26.53
C ASP A 34 -6.01 8.98 -27.15
N GLU A 35 -6.15 10.29 -27.36
CA GLU A 35 -5.12 11.12 -28.02
C GLU A 35 -3.75 11.08 -27.32
N ASP A 36 -3.74 10.87 -26.01
CA ASP A 36 -2.56 10.90 -25.15
C ASP A 36 -2.52 9.79 -24.09
N SER A 37 -3.45 8.84 -24.16
CA SER A 37 -3.58 7.80 -23.15
C SER A 37 -3.98 6.43 -23.72
N VAL A 38 -3.76 5.40 -22.91
CA VAL A 38 -4.25 4.05 -23.18
C VAL A 38 -4.81 3.43 -21.92
N ASP A 39 -6.00 2.84 -22.02
CA ASP A 39 -6.66 2.16 -20.93
C ASP A 39 -5.97 0.83 -20.59
N LEU A 40 -5.99 0.51 -19.31
CA LEU A 40 -5.58 -0.77 -18.74
C LEU A 40 -6.77 -1.48 -18.12
N ARG A 41 -6.74 -2.80 -18.17
CA ARG A 41 -7.79 -3.66 -17.62
C ARG A 41 -7.43 -4.14 -16.23
N LEU A 42 -8.47 -4.47 -15.47
CA LEU A 42 -8.33 -5.07 -14.16
C LEU A 42 -7.89 -6.53 -14.27
N GLY A 43 -6.88 -6.91 -13.51
CA GLY A 43 -6.42 -8.29 -13.38
C GLY A 43 -7.34 -9.15 -12.51
N THR A 44 -6.90 -10.38 -12.23
CA THR A 44 -7.70 -11.41 -11.53
C THR A 44 -7.28 -11.65 -10.08
N HIS A 45 -6.19 -11.05 -9.62
CA HIS A 45 -5.64 -11.26 -8.28
C HIS A 45 -5.83 -10.00 -7.43
N PHE A 46 -6.28 -10.19 -6.20
CA PHE A 46 -6.61 -9.12 -5.27
C PHE A 46 -6.06 -9.41 -3.88
N PHE A 47 -5.70 -8.36 -3.15
CA PHE A 47 -5.56 -8.39 -1.70
C PHE A 47 -6.69 -7.61 -1.05
N VAL A 48 -7.55 -8.32 -0.33
CA VAL A 48 -8.68 -7.76 0.41
C VAL A 48 -8.26 -7.53 1.86
N PRO A 49 -8.38 -6.31 2.41
CA PRO A 49 -8.03 -6.05 3.80
C PRO A 49 -8.88 -6.90 4.75
N ARG A 50 -8.22 -7.52 5.73
CA ARG A 50 -8.88 -8.21 6.84
C ARG A 50 -9.07 -7.23 7.99
N SER A 51 -10.19 -7.36 8.71
CA SER A 51 -10.35 -6.70 10.00
C SER A 51 -9.29 -7.25 10.96
N HIS A 52 -8.36 -6.39 11.35
CA HIS A 52 -7.36 -6.75 12.33
C HIS A 52 -7.98 -6.81 13.73
N ARG A 53 -7.57 -7.78 14.55
CA ARG A 53 -8.04 -7.88 15.95
C ARG A 53 -7.43 -6.79 16.83
N SER A 54 -6.27 -6.27 16.43
CA SER A 54 -5.66 -5.13 17.11
C SER A 54 -6.39 -3.83 16.74
N PRO A 55 -6.50 -2.90 17.69
CA PRO A 55 -7.12 -1.58 17.48
C PRO A 55 -6.31 -0.67 16.54
N HIS A 56 -5.07 -1.05 16.22
CA HIS A 56 -4.19 -0.35 15.31
C HIS A 56 -3.23 -1.34 14.65
N PHE A 57 -2.67 -0.96 13.51
CA PHE A 57 -1.56 -1.67 12.88
C PHE A 57 -0.37 -0.73 12.76
N CYS A 58 0.84 -1.25 12.98
CA CYS A 58 2.07 -0.54 12.66
C CYS A 58 2.54 -1.01 11.28
N PRO A 59 2.63 -0.12 10.27
CA PRO A 59 3.12 -0.48 8.95
C PRO A 59 4.52 -1.12 9.01
N GLY A 60 4.75 -2.20 8.27
CA GLY A 60 6.05 -2.87 8.19
C GLY A 60 5.97 -4.25 7.54
N ALA A 61 7.11 -4.81 7.14
CA ALA A 61 7.19 -6.07 6.39
C ALA A 61 6.44 -7.26 7.03
N SER A 62 6.40 -7.36 8.36
CA SER A 62 5.68 -8.43 9.08
C SER A 62 4.17 -8.17 9.21
N ALA A 63 3.69 -6.94 8.96
CA ALA A 63 2.28 -6.60 9.08
C ALA A 63 1.47 -7.13 7.88
N VAL A 64 2.11 -7.21 6.72
CA VAL A 64 1.50 -7.60 5.45
C VAL A 64 0.78 -8.95 5.51
N GLU A 65 1.40 -9.97 6.13
CA GLU A 65 0.83 -11.33 6.22
C GLU A 65 -0.53 -11.38 6.94
N PHE A 66 -0.78 -10.41 7.84
CA PHE A 66 -2.00 -10.37 8.63
C PHE A 66 -3.02 -9.33 8.14
N LEU A 67 -2.58 -8.38 7.29
CA LEU A 67 -3.41 -7.29 6.82
C LEU A 67 -4.34 -7.69 5.68
N TYR A 68 -3.93 -8.66 4.86
CA TYR A 68 -4.64 -8.98 3.63
C TYR A 68 -5.02 -10.45 3.53
N GLN A 69 -6.11 -10.69 2.82
CA GLN A 69 -6.48 -11.97 2.25
C GLN A 69 -6.23 -11.91 0.75
N GLU A 70 -5.46 -12.86 0.23
CA GLU A 70 -5.34 -13.03 -1.21
C GLU A 70 -6.62 -13.68 -1.76
N GLU A 71 -7.13 -13.11 -2.85
CA GLU A 71 -8.32 -13.59 -3.56
C GLU A 71 -8.02 -13.68 -5.05
N TYR A 72 -8.41 -14.80 -5.66
CA TYR A 72 -8.39 -15.00 -7.10
C TYR A 72 -9.82 -14.98 -7.64
N ILE A 73 -10.10 -14.04 -8.54
CA ILE A 73 -11.41 -13.87 -9.17
C ILE A 73 -11.23 -14.10 -10.68
N PRO A 74 -11.77 -15.20 -11.24
CA PRO A 74 -11.62 -15.50 -12.66
C PRO A 74 -12.46 -14.53 -13.52
N PHE A 75 -12.15 -14.47 -14.81
CA PHE A 75 -12.98 -13.72 -15.76
C PHE A 75 -14.40 -14.28 -15.81
N GLY A 76 -15.39 -13.38 -15.82
CA GLY A 76 -16.81 -13.72 -15.75
C GLY A 76 -17.39 -13.66 -14.33
N ASP A 77 -16.55 -13.73 -13.31
CA ASP A 77 -16.91 -13.49 -11.91
C ASP A 77 -16.61 -12.05 -11.49
N PHE A 78 -16.94 -11.71 -10.25
CA PHE A 78 -16.77 -10.37 -9.71
C PHE A 78 -16.30 -10.34 -8.25
N ILE A 79 -15.71 -9.21 -7.88
CA ILE A 79 -15.44 -8.83 -6.50
C ILE A 79 -16.34 -7.66 -6.10
N VAL A 80 -16.79 -7.66 -4.85
CA VAL A 80 -17.51 -6.53 -4.26
C VAL A 80 -16.53 -5.73 -3.42
N VAL A 81 -16.37 -4.44 -3.73
CA VAL A 81 -15.66 -3.49 -2.89
C VAL A 81 -16.69 -2.78 -2.01
N PRO A 82 -16.72 -3.04 -0.69
CA PRO A 82 -17.68 -2.39 0.20
C PRO A 82 -17.54 -0.87 0.20
N ALA A 83 -18.59 -0.17 0.63
CA ALA A 83 -18.54 1.27 0.83
C ALA A 83 -17.42 1.65 1.81
N HIS A 84 -16.67 2.71 1.49
CA HIS A 84 -15.54 3.23 2.28
C HIS A 84 -14.40 2.23 2.53
N ASN A 85 -14.28 1.20 1.68
CA ASN A 85 -13.21 0.23 1.74
C ASN A 85 -12.31 0.30 0.49
N THR A 86 -11.12 -0.29 0.64
CA THR A 86 -10.11 -0.39 -0.41
C THR A 86 -9.73 -1.84 -0.63
N VAL A 87 -9.37 -2.20 -1.86
CA VAL A 87 -8.71 -3.48 -2.19
C VAL A 87 -7.45 -3.19 -3.00
N LEU A 88 -6.41 -4.00 -2.86
CA LEU A 88 -5.31 -3.97 -3.83
C LEU A 88 -5.66 -4.90 -4.96
N GLY A 89 -5.59 -4.42 -6.19
CA GLY A 89 -5.62 -5.23 -7.41
C GLY A 89 -4.34 -5.05 -8.19
N ALA A 90 -4.25 -5.68 -9.36
CA ALA A 90 -3.24 -5.34 -10.35
C ALA A 90 -3.88 -5.12 -11.72
N THR A 91 -3.15 -4.47 -12.61
CA THR A 91 -3.52 -4.45 -14.03
C THR A 91 -3.41 -5.85 -14.61
N LEU A 92 -4.26 -6.14 -15.59
CA LEU A 92 -4.14 -7.33 -16.42
C LEU A 92 -2.86 -7.24 -17.27
N GLU A 93 -2.55 -6.03 -17.74
CA GLU A 93 -1.39 -5.78 -18.58
C GLU A 93 -0.10 -5.69 -17.79
N TYR A 94 0.93 -6.35 -18.32
CA TYR A 94 2.33 -6.14 -18.01
C TYR A 94 2.88 -4.96 -18.83
N VAL A 95 3.43 -3.98 -18.13
CA VAL A 95 3.97 -2.74 -18.71
C VAL A 95 5.50 -2.78 -18.67
N LYS A 96 6.15 -2.46 -19.78
CA LYS A 96 7.60 -2.18 -19.89
C LYS A 96 7.79 -0.77 -20.39
N LEU A 97 8.47 0.07 -19.61
CA LEU A 97 8.93 1.39 -20.05
C LEU A 97 10.43 1.36 -20.41
N PRO A 98 10.85 2.04 -21.49
CA PRO A 98 12.26 2.30 -21.76
C PRO A 98 12.84 3.33 -20.78
N ASN A 99 14.09 3.70 -21.01
CA ASN A 99 14.84 4.66 -20.18
C ASN A 99 14.42 6.13 -20.39
N ASP A 100 13.76 6.44 -21.50
CA ASP A 100 13.40 7.79 -21.91
C ASP A 100 11.90 8.08 -21.76
N LEU A 101 11.16 7.15 -21.14
CA LEU A 101 9.71 7.26 -20.95
C LEU A 101 9.33 7.02 -19.49
N SER A 102 8.53 7.92 -18.95
CA SER A 102 7.78 7.69 -17.72
C SER A 102 6.29 7.62 -18.05
N ALA A 103 5.47 7.12 -17.12
CA ALA A 103 4.02 7.14 -17.29
C ALA A 103 3.33 7.48 -15.98
N GLN A 104 2.10 7.97 -16.07
CA GLN A 104 1.23 8.18 -14.92
C GLN A 104 -0.02 7.32 -15.06
N VAL A 105 -0.38 6.63 -13.97
CA VAL A 105 -1.65 5.91 -13.87
C VAL A 105 -2.72 6.86 -13.37
N LEU A 106 -3.82 6.96 -14.10
CA LEU A 106 -5.00 7.72 -13.68
C LEU A 106 -6.24 6.82 -13.64
N THR A 107 -7.17 7.19 -12.77
CA THR A 107 -8.51 6.58 -12.75
C THR A 107 -9.26 6.99 -14.02
N LYS A 108 -9.97 6.06 -14.67
CA LYS A 108 -10.87 6.44 -15.78
C LYS A 108 -12.02 7.29 -15.27
N SER A 109 -12.43 8.30 -16.03
CA SER A 109 -13.50 9.21 -15.62
C SER A 109 -14.83 8.48 -15.35
N SER A 110 -15.10 7.37 -16.05
CA SER A 110 -16.26 6.51 -15.83
C SER A 110 -16.26 5.91 -14.42
N TRP A 111 -15.11 5.47 -13.90
CA TRP A 111 -14.98 4.95 -12.54
C TRP A 111 -14.97 6.05 -11.49
N ALA A 112 -14.29 7.16 -11.77
CA ALA A 112 -14.26 8.32 -10.88
C ALA A 112 -15.68 8.88 -10.63
N ARG A 113 -16.55 8.91 -11.66
CA ARG A 113 -17.95 9.34 -11.53
C ARG A 113 -18.84 8.35 -10.77
N ASN A 114 -18.36 7.13 -10.56
CA ASN A 114 -18.97 6.14 -9.68
C ASN A 114 -18.27 6.10 -8.31
N PHE A 115 -17.48 7.12 -7.97
CA PHE A 115 -16.76 7.23 -6.70
C PHE A 115 -15.81 6.05 -6.43
N ILE A 116 -15.25 5.48 -7.50
CA ILE A 116 -14.07 4.61 -7.43
C ILE A 116 -12.85 5.49 -7.70
N THR A 117 -11.84 5.39 -6.84
CA THR A 117 -10.54 6.00 -7.04
C THR A 117 -9.45 4.94 -7.10
N ILE A 118 -8.46 5.17 -7.96
CA ILE A 118 -7.25 4.37 -8.07
C ILE A 118 -6.13 5.20 -7.44
N GLU A 119 -5.85 4.93 -6.18
CA GLU A 119 -4.91 5.66 -5.31
C GLU A 119 -3.52 5.00 -5.33
N THR A 120 -3.00 4.64 -6.51
CA THR A 120 -1.64 4.10 -6.60
C THR A 120 -0.61 5.23 -6.45
N ALA A 121 0.62 4.93 -6.01
CA ALA A 121 1.78 5.79 -6.28
C ALA A 121 1.83 6.03 -7.80
N PRO A 122 1.39 7.21 -8.30
CA PRO A 122 0.81 7.28 -9.63
C PRO A 122 1.88 7.34 -10.72
N TRP A 123 3.13 7.55 -10.34
CA TRP A 123 4.25 7.74 -11.25
C TRP A 123 5.00 6.44 -11.51
N ILE A 124 5.04 6.03 -12.77
CA ILE A 124 5.78 4.87 -13.26
C ILE A 124 7.12 5.39 -13.79
N HIS A 125 8.19 4.96 -13.12
CA HIS A 125 9.55 5.36 -13.46
C HIS A 125 10.04 4.72 -14.78
N PRO A 126 11.03 5.34 -15.44
CA PRO A 126 11.73 4.70 -16.55
C PRO A 126 12.29 3.34 -16.14
N PHE A 127 12.45 2.44 -17.10
CA PHE A 127 12.83 1.05 -16.88
C PHE A 127 11.84 0.18 -16.10
N TYR A 128 10.66 0.70 -15.72
CA TYR A 128 9.64 -0.11 -15.05
C TYR A 128 9.26 -1.32 -15.91
N ARG A 129 9.10 -2.48 -15.25
CA ARG A 129 8.70 -3.73 -15.88
C ARG A 129 7.80 -4.49 -14.89
N GLY A 130 6.50 -4.61 -15.18
CA GLY A 130 5.57 -5.30 -14.28
C GLY A 130 4.10 -5.01 -14.57
N CYS A 131 3.22 -5.75 -13.91
CA CYS A 131 1.82 -5.38 -13.73
C CYS A 131 1.75 -4.31 -12.62
N LEU A 132 0.95 -3.27 -12.85
CA LEU A 132 0.81 -2.17 -11.92
C LEU A 132 -0.09 -2.61 -10.78
N THR A 133 0.37 -2.48 -9.54
CA THR A 133 -0.50 -2.62 -8.37
C THR A 133 -1.44 -1.42 -8.32
N LEU A 134 -2.73 -1.67 -8.14
CA LEU A 134 -3.80 -0.67 -8.10
C LEU A 134 -4.37 -0.65 -6.69
N GLU A 135 -4.35 0.51 -6.04
CA GLU A 135 -5.07 0.72 -4.78
C GLU A 135 -6.49 1.20 -5.12
N ILE A 136 -7.45 0.27 -5.15
CA ILE A 136 -8.81 0.55 -5.63
C ILE A 136 -9.70 0.88 -4.43
N ALA A 137 -10.04 2.15 -4.25
CA ALA A 137 -10.87 2.63 -3.16
C ALA A 137 -12.29 2.94 -3.64
N ASN A 138 -13.27 2.44 -2.89
CA ASN A 138 -14.67 2.83 -3.04
C ASN A 138 -14.99 3.92 -2.01
N VAL A 139 -14.99 5.18 -2.46
CA VAL A 139 -15.32 6.33 -1.60
C VAL A 139 -16.83 6.64 -1.57
N SER A 140 -17.64 5.79 -2.20
CA SER A 140 -19.10 5.89 -2.18
C SER A 140 -19.72 5.29 -0.91
N HIS A 141 -21.02 5.49 -0.74
CA HIS A 141 -21.82 4.86 0.33
C HIS A 141 -22.45 3.52 -0.07
N THR A 142 -22.17 3.01 -1.27
CA THR A 142 -22.76 1.79 -1.80
C THR A 142 -21.67 0.79 -2.21
N PRO A 143 -21.81 -0.52 -1.92
CA PRO A 143 -20.87 -1.51 -2.45
C PRO A 143 -20.83 -1.47 -3.98
N ILE A 144 -19.63 -1.55 -4.55
CA ILE A 144 -19.41 -1.52 -6.01
C ILE A 144 -18.84 -2.85 -6.46
N ILE A 145 -19.33 -3.33 -7.60
CA ILE A 145 -18.91 -4.57 -8.21
C ILE A 145 -17.83 -4.28 -9.25
N LEU A 146 -16.72 -5.01 -9.17
CA LEU A 146 -15.64 -4.97 -10.16
C LEU A 146 -15.51 -6.32 -10.84
N TYR A 147 -15.41 -6.29 -12.17
CA TYR A 147 -15.18 -7.48 -12.99
C TYR A 147 -13.75 -7.45 -13.54
N PRO A 148 -12.94 -8.48 -13.30
CA PRO A 148 -11.67 -8.67 -14.00
C PRO A 148 -11.86 -8.59 -15.53
N GLY A 149 -10.89 -8.00 -16.21
CA GLY A 149 -10.89 -7.82 -17.67
C GLY A 149 -11.57 -6.54 -18.15
N LEU A 150 -12.31 -5.81 -17.31
CA LEU A 150 -12.82 -4.48 -17.66
C LEU A 150 -11.74 -3.41 -17.52
N GLN A 151 -11.79 -2.39 -18.37
CA GLN A 151 -10.92 -1.22 -18.29
C GLN A 151 -11.15 -0.49 -16.97
N ILE A 152 -10.10 -0.23 -16.19
CA ILE A 152 -10.19 0.33 -14.83
C ILE A 152 -9.37 1.61 -14.65
N ALA A 153 -8.22 1.69 -15.31
CA ALA A 153 -7.28 2.80 -15.24
C ALA A 153 -6.79 3.16 -16.64
N GLN A 154 -6.09 4.27 -16.77
CA GLN A 154 -5.45 4.72 -18.01
C GLN A 154 -4.00 5.14 -17.74
N LEU A 155 -3.14 4.94 -18.72
CA LEU A 155 -1.76 5.42 -18.72
C LEU A 155 -1.61 6.65 -19.58
N ILE A 156 -1.03 7.71 -19.01
CA ILE A 156 -0.53 8.87 -19.75
C ILE A 156 0.99 8.81 -19.76
N PHE A 157 1.61 8.94 -20.93
CA PHE A 157 3.06 8.82 -21.07
C PHE A 157 3.74 10.19 -21.14
N PHE A 158 4.95 10.26 -20.57
CA PHE A 158 5.75 11.47 -20.53
C PHE A 158 7.16 11.21 -21.02
N ASP A 159 7.61 12.03 -21.96
CA ASP A 159 9.03 12.06 -22.34
C ASP A 159 9.85 12.53 -21.15
N CYS A 160 10.84 11.74 -20.76
CA CYS A 160 11.76 12.10 -19.71
C CYS A 160 13.20 12.11 -20.24
N PRO A 161 14.05 13.05 -19.77
CA PRO A 161 15.48 12.99 -20.07
C PRO A 161 16.01 11.66 -19.57
N THR A 162 16.79 10.96 -20.40
CA THR A 162 17.38 9.67 -20.04
C THR A 162 18.08 9.76 -18.68
N PRO A 163 17.57 9.12 -17.62
CA PRO A 163 18.25 9.10 -16.34
C PRO A 163 19.56 8.32 -16.49
N THR A 164 20.59 8.73 -15.76
CA THR A 164 21.72 7.83 -15.52
C THR A 164 21.19 6.59 -14.80
N PRO A 165 21.48 5.35 -15.26
CA PRO A 165 21.03 4.15 -14.58
C PRO A 165 21.42 4.18 -13.09
N PRO A 166 20.56 3.70 -12.17
CA PRO A 166 20.79 3.81 -10.73
C PRO A 166 22.12 3.21 -10.24
N ASP A 167 22.75 2.34 -11.05
CA ASP A 167 23.95 1.58 -10.69
C ASP A 167 25.20 1.93 -11.52
N SER A 168 25.36 3.14 -12.04
CA SER A 168 26.60 3.54 -12.72
C SER A 168 27.85 3.59 -11.80
N HIS A 169 27.76 3.14 -10.54
CA HIS A 169 28.91 2.82 -9.69
C HIS A 169 29.38 1.35 -9.81
N ALA A 170 28.61 0.47 -10.47
CA ALA A 170 29.07 -0.86 -10.86
C ALA A 170 29.95 -0.74 -12.12
N SER A 171 31.25 -0.62 -11.88
CA SER A 171 32.31 -0.67 -12.88
C SER A 171 32.47 -2.08 -13.46
N SER A 172 31.50 -2.53 -14.27
CA SER A 172 31.68 -3.69 -15.14
C SER A 172 31.39 -3.29 -16.57
N ALA A 173 32.39 -3.41 -17.45
CA ALA A 173 32.32 -3.09 -18.87
C ALA A 173 31.28 -3.91 -19.67
N ASP A 174 30.61 -4.86 -19.02
CA ASP A 174 29.65 -5.81 -19.59
C ASP A 174 28.18 -5.55 -19.20
N ALA A 175 27.88 -4.49 -18.45
CA ALA A 175 26.50 -4.18 -18.07
C ALA A 175 25.70 -3.63 -19.27
N HIS A 176 24.68 -4.37 -19.73
CA HIS A 176 23.77 -3.87 -20.75
C HIS A 176 23.03 -2.62 -20.22
N PRO A 177 22.79 -1.58 -21.04
CA PRO A 177 22.11 -0.34 -20.61
C PRO A 177 20.68 -0.53 -20.08
N ASP A 178 20.15 -1.75 -20.10
CA ASP A 178 18.82 -2.14 -19.62
C ASP A 178 18.87 -3.04 -18.38
N THR A 179 20.04 -3.16 -17.72
CA THR A 179 20.17 -3.95 -16.49
C THR A 179 19.27 -3.36 -15.40
N ILE A 180 18.33 -4.16 -14.91
CA ILE A 180 17.27 -3.73 -14.00
C ILE A 180 17.69 -4.03 -12.57
N THR A 181 17.73 -3.00 -11.74
CA THR A 181 17.87 -3.14 -10.30
C THR A 181 16.83 -2.24 -9.64
N GLY A 182 16.06 -2.78 -8.70
CA GLY A 182 15.03 -2.03 -7.98
C GLY A 182 13.87 -2.86 -7.44
N THR A 183 13.09 -2.22 -6.57
CA THR A 183 12.00 -2.81 -5.75
C THR A 183 10.78 -3.29 -6.55
N TYR A 184 10.65 -2.90 -7.82
CA TYR A 184 9.45 -3.10 -8.64
C TYR A 184 9.74 -3.69 -10.04
N ALA A 185 10.80 -4.49 -10.15
CA ALA A 185 11.09 -5.25 -11.35
C ALA A 185 10.37 -6.61 -11.30
N GLY A 186 9.45 -6.85 -12.23
CA GLY A 186 8.86 -8.16 -12.49
C GLY A 186 7.63 -8.51 -11.65
N ALA A 187 6.94 -7.54 -11.04
CA ALA A 187 5.65 -7.81 -10.40
C ALA A 187 4.64 -8.33 -11.44
N VAL A 188 3.94 -9.42 -11.14
CA VAL A 188 2.88 -10.00 -12.01
C VAL A 188 1.51 -9.98 -11.32
N TYR A 189 1.52 -9.82 -10.00
CA TYR A 189 0.36 -9.76 -9.12
C TYR A 189 0.44 -8.46 -8.30
N PRO A 190 -0.65 -8.04 -7.62
CA PRO A 190 -0.53 -6.98 -6.63
C PRO A 190 0.60 -7.34 -5.66
N GLU A 191 1.43 -6.38 -5.30
CA GLU A 191 2.44 -6.56 -4.27
C GLU A 191 2.09 -5.72 -3.05
N PRO A 192 2.05 -6.32 -1.85
CA PRO A 192 1.85 -5.55 -0.64
C PRO A 192 3.08 -4.70 -0.32
N SER A 193 2.91 -3.73 0.57
CA SER A 193 3.97 -2.80 0.95
C SER A 193 5.20 -3.52 1.55
N LYS A 194 6.37 -3.27 0.98
CA LYS A 194 7.68 -3.76 1.48
C LYS A 194 8.32 -2.80 2.49
N LEU A 195 7.53 -1.96 3.16
CA LEU A 195 8.02 -0.93 4.07
C LEU A 195 8.86 -1.56 5.20
N GLU A 196 10.05 -1.00 5.46
CA GLU A 196 10.85 -1.39 6.62
C GLU A 196 10.14 -1.02 7.93
N SER A 197 10.40 -1.79 8.99
CA SER A 197 9.87 -1.47 10.32
C SER A 197 10.24 -0.02 10.73
N PRO A 198 9.27 0.79 11.19
CA PRO A 198 9.52 2.15 11.67
C PRO A 198 10.58 2.20 12.76
N THR A 199 10.69 1.18 13.61
CA THR A 199 11.74 1.05 14.63
C THR A 199 13.14 1.01 14.00
N LYS A 200 13.32 0.29 12.89
CA LYS A 200 14.59 0.20 12.17
C LYS A 200 14.90 1.53 11.48
N ALA A 201 13.91 2.14 10.84
CA ALA A 201 14.04 3.45 10.19
C ALA A 201 14.38 4.58 11.19
N LEU A 202 13.79 4.57 12.39
CA LEU A 202 14.11 5.55 13.42
C LEU A 202 15.54 5.38 13.96
N LYS A 203 15.98 4.14 14.15
CA LYS A 203 17.36 3.85 14.59
C LYS A 203 18.40 4.31 13.58
N SER A 204 18.13 4.22 12.27
CA SER A 204 19.09 4.66 11.24
C SER A 204 19.29 6.18 11.23
N ILE A 205 18.32 6.95 11.69
CA ILE A 205 18.44 8.41 11.88
C ILE A 205 18.83 8.80 13.32
N GLY A 206 19.31 7.84 14.12
CA GLY A 206 19.82 8.08 15.48
C GLY A 206 18.75 8.27 16.56
N ILE A 207 17.47 8.04 16.23
CA ILE A 207 16.37 8.14 17.18
C ILE A 207 16.15 6.77 17.82
N GLN A 208 16.25 6.69 19.15
CA GLN A 208 15.85 5.50 19.88
C GLN A 208 14.32 5.51 20.03
N PRO A 209 13.60 4.58 19.39
CA PRO A 209 12.15 4.53 19.52
C PRO A 209 11.79 4.22 20.96
N ARG A 210 11.00 5.11 21.59
CA ARG A 210 10.39 4.82 22.87
C ARG A 210 9.23 3.86 22.63
N GLN A 211 9.09 2.87 23.50
CA GLN A 211 7.89 2.05 23.53
C GLN A 211 6.74 2.94 24.02
N VAL A 212 5.95 3.44 23.08
CA VAL A 212 4.70 4.14 23.42
C VAL A 212 3.69 3.04 23.67
N VAL A 213 3.33 2.88 24.94
CA VAL A 213 2.20 2.03 25.33
C VAL A 213 0.92 2.76 24.92
N HIS A 214 0.24 2.24 23.90
CA HIS A 214 -1.08 2.73 23.55
C HIS A 214 -2.09 2.23 24.60
N PRO A 215 -3.13 3.03 24.94
CA PRO A 215 -4.22 2.60 25.83
C PRO A 215 -4.89 1.27 25.43
N TYR A 216 -4.70 0.85 24.18
CA TYR A 216 -5.31 -0.34 23.60
C TYR A 216 -4.29 -1.44 23.24
N ASP A 217 -3.03 -1.31 23.67
CA ASP A 217 -2.03 -2.35 23.49
C ASP A 217 -2.30 -3.50 24.48
N GLU A 218 -2.82 -4.62 23.99
CA GLU A 218 -2.88 -5.86 24.76
C GLU A 218 -2.47 -7.06 23.94
N TYR A 219 -1.55 -7.86 24.50
CA TYR A 219 -1.37 -9.24 24.07
C TYR A 219 -0.99 -10.14 25.27
N ALA A 220 -1.95 -10.38 26.17
CA ALA A 220 -2.09 -11.62 26.94
C ALA A 220 -3.44 -11.67 27.68
N ASP A 221 -4.10 -12.83 27.68
CA ASP A 221 -5.13 -13.24 28.65
C ASP A 221 -6.49 -12.50 28.71
N ASN A 222 -7.05 -12.04 27.58
CA ASN A 222 -8.42 -11.52 27.48
C ASN A 222 -8.75 -10.28 28.37
N ILE A 223 -7.78 -9.40 28.66
CA ILE A 223 -7.96 -8.35 29.67
C ILE A 223 -8.58 -7.01 29.19
N ILE A 224 -8.73 -6.65 27.92
CA ILE A 224 -9.07 -5.27 27.47
C ILE A 224 -8.36 -4.12 28.26
N GLY A 225 -7.22 -3.67 27.73
CA GLY A 225 -6.46 -2.51 28.21
C GLY A 225 -5.10 -2.86 28.81
N ASN A 226 -4.06 -2.14 28.39
CA ASN A 226 -2.69 -2.37 28.84
C ASN A 226 -2.58 -2.29 30.39
N PRO A 227 -2.14 -3.36 31.09
CA PRO A 227 -2.02 -3.36 32.55
C PRO A 227 -1.09 -2.26 33.07
N GLN A 228 0.01 -1.98 32.38
CA GLN A 228 0.96 -0.92 32.75
C GLN A 228 0.38 0.48 32.53
N TYR A 229 -0.43 0.68 31.48
CA TYR A 229 -1.14 1.96 31.29
C TYR A 229 -2.22 2.14 32.35
N ARG A 230 -3.01 1.10 32.63
CA ARG A 230 -4.02 1.10 33.67
C ARG A 230 -3.38 1.38 35.04
N GLU A 231 -2.31 0.69 35.40
CA GLU A 231 -1.57 0.92 36.64
C GLU A 231 -0.96 2.31 36.67
N ARG A 232 -0.39 2.83 35.58
CA ARG A 232 0.16 4.20 35.56
C ARG A 232 -0.93 5.26 35.74
N VAL A 233 -2.05 5.15 35.04
CA VAL A 233 -3.20 6.08 35.19
C VAL A 233 -3.82 5.96 36.57
N ILE A 234 -3.95 4.74 37.10
CA ILE A 234 -4.43 4.52 38.48
C ILE A 234 -3.43 5.13 39.47
N ASN A 235 -2.13 4.90 39.33
CA ASN A 235 -1.12 5.43 40.24
C ASN A 235 -1.01 6.96 40.17
N GLU A 236 -1.05 7.56 38.97
CA GLU A 236 -1.11 9.01 38.78
C GLU A 236 -2.42 9.62 39.34
N ALA A 237 -3.53 8.87 39.31
CA ALA A 237 -4.80 9.29 39.92
C ALA A 237 -4.86 9.05 41.43
N LEU A 238 -4.03 8.13 41.95
CA LEU A 238 -3.92 7.77 43.38
C LEU A 238 -2.89 8.62 44.13
N ASP A 239 -1.97 9.32 43.45
CA ASP A 239 -0.97 10.20 44.08
C ASP A 239 -1.58 11.43 44.79
N ASP A 240 -2.89 11.65 44.64
CA ASP A 240 -3.66 12.66 45.36
C ASP A 240 -4.69 11.97 46.28
N THR A 241 -4.25 11.46 47.43
CA THR A 241 -5.04 10.60 48.32
C THR A 241 -6.08 11.33 49.19
N THR A 242 -6.60 12.48 48.78
CA THR A 242 -7.43 13.33 49.65
C THR A 242 -8.95 13.10 49.56
N ASP A 243 -9.43 12.27 48.61
CA ASP A 243 -10.85 12.23 48.23
C ASP A 243 -11.55 10.86 48.48
N ASP A 244 -12.65 10.88 49.25
CA ASP A 244 -13.44 9.70 49.70
C ASP A 244 -13.98 8.81 48.55
N TRP A 245 -14.25 9.40 47.39
CA TRP A 245 -14.75 8.65 46.24
C TRP A 245 -13.68 7.70 45.64
N ARG A 246 -12.40 8.00 45.82
CA ARG A 246 -11.28 7.18 45.32
C ARG A 246 -11.16 5.89 46.13
N LYS A 247 -11.35 5.95 47.46
CA LYS A 247 -11.42 4.78 48.34
C LYS A 247 -12.58 3.85 47.93
N LEU A 248 -13.74 4.44 47.64
CA LEU A 248 -14.91 3.70 47.15
C LEU A 248 -14.65 3.02 45.79
N ALA A 249 -13.87 3.64 44.91
CA ALA A 249 -13.49 3.07 43.61
C ALA A 249 -12.51 1.89 43.78
N VAL A 250 -11.50 2.04 44.63
CA VAL A 250 -10.54 0.97 44.97
C VAL A 250 -11.27 -0.23 45.58
N ASP A 251 -12.17 0.00 46.54
CA ASP A 251 -12.95 -1.06 47.19
C ASP A 251 -13.86 -1.81 46.19
N LYS A 252 -14.50 -1.08 45.27
CA LYS A 252 -15.33 -1.69 44.21
C LYS A 252 -14.50 -2.54 43.24
N LEU A 253 -13.30 -2.08 42.87
CA LEU A 253 -12.41 -2.84 42.00
C LEU A 253 -11.87 -4.08 42.70
N ALA A 254 -11.45 -3.98 43.97
CA ALA A 254 -11.03 -5.13 44.76
C ALA A 254 -12.15 -6.18 44.89
N ALA A 255 -13.40 -5.75 45.04
CA ALA A 255 -14.57 -6.65 45.08
C ALA A 255 -14.81 -7.45 43.78
N HIS A 256 -14.27 -7.00 42.65
CA HIS A 256 -14.36 -7.69 41.36
C HIS A 256 -13.09 -8.51 41.03
N GLY A 257 -12.22 -8.73 42.03
CA GLY A 257 -11.03 -9.58 41.90
C GLY A 257 -9.79 -8.87 41.35
N TYR A 258 -9.82 -7.54 41.21
CA TYR A 258 -8.65 -6.76 40.79
C TYR A 258 -7.69 -6.55 41.98
N ARG A 259 -6.40 -6.87 41.81
CA ARG A 259 -5.36 -6.48 42.77
C ARG A 259 -4.88 -5.06 42.45
N ILE A 260 -4.89 -4.19 43.46
CA ILE A 260 -4.35 -2.84 43.38
C ILE A 260 -3.25 -2.77 44.44
N GLU A 261 -1.99 -2.86 44.02
CA GLU A 261 -0.85 -2.64 44.91
C GLU A 261 -0.44 -1.16 44.82
N PRO A 262 -0.29 -0.45 45.95
CA PRO A 262 0.21 0.93 45.91
C PRO A 262 1.63 0.94 45.35
N PRO A 263 2.04 2.01 44.63
CA PRO A 263 3.40 2.10 44.12
C PRO A 263 4.41 2.00 45.27
N ALA A 264 5.46 1.20 45.07
CA ALA A 264 6.55 1.12 46.04
C ALA A 264 7.15 2.53 46.23
N PRO A 265 7.43 2.95 47.48
CA PRO A 265 8.01 4.26 47.72
C PRO A 265 9.35 4.37 46.99
N ASN A 266 9.49 5.40 46.16
CA ASN A 266 10.71 5.68 45.40
C ASN A 266 11.93 5.68 46.34
N ALA A 267 12.92 4.83 46.05
CA ALA A 267 14.24 4.83 46.69
C ALA A 267 15.18 5.82 46.00
#